data_AF-A0A9Q0HD28-F1
#
_entry.id   AF-A0A9Q0HD28-F1
#
_cell.length_a   1.000
_cell.length_b   1.000
_cell.length_c   1.000
_cell.angle_alpha   90.00
_cell.angle_beta   90.00
_cell.angle_gamma   90.00
#
_symmetry.space_group_name_H-M   'P 1'
#
loop_
_entity.id
_entity.type
_entity.pdbx_description
1 polymer ?
#
loop_
_entity_poly.entity_id
_entity_poly.type
_entity_poly.pdbx_seq_one_letter_code
_entity_poly.pdbx_strand_id
1 'polypeptide(L)'
;MKFPRLFIYCLYFNFEPSIYPKKNLNPVMEEKLISIQNLVKKVKEEMFSSAFDLYSFVSPSAYDTAWLAMIPDPEQPGHPMFQQCVNWLLNNQNQNGLWGESNIPTIDSLHATLACMAAISKWDVGADNIEKGMASFHEHAANLLTKQHDAFPRWYAIVFAGMIELARNGDLEVTFSGELKEVVENIFDKRRQILEMEGHKDQFQYPPLLSYLEALPLSYNIHQEVILCHLNEDGSLFQSPSATAKAYMATGNSDCMMYLKSLIQRCGYGVPPMYPMDEELVKLCMVNQLEKLGVAEHFLEEIEDTLAVVYRDYKNRESEDIPINRLPIQIYRDSLAFQLLRMHGYHVSAWNFCWFLHHNDLLLHIEDNHEYFLSSMFSVYRATELMFIGECELEEARSFSRNLLEKAMALSTKNNFLPLSNLHRLDLGKIFLFHKCKENQGT
;
A
#
# COMPACT_ATOMS: atom_id res chain seq x y z
N MET A 1 -11.22 21.07 -41.69
CA MET A 1 -10.48 22.30 -42.01
C MET A 1 -9.88 22.83 -40.71
N LYS A 2 -8.54 22.80 -40.62
CA LYS A 2 -7.61 23.43 -39.65
C LYS A 2 -7.78 23.18 -38.13
N PHE A 3 -6.81 22.40 -37.62
CA PHE A 3 -6.27 22.43 -36.25
C PHE A 3 -6.02 23.85 -35.73
N PRO A 4 -6.00 24.00 -34.39
CA PRO A 4 -4.75 24.43 -33.77
C PRO A 4 -4.41 23.61 -32.51
N ARG A 5 -3.25 22.95 -32.56
CA ARG A 5 -2.38 22.76 -31.39
C ARG A 5 -1.65 24.08 -31.10
N LEU A 6 -1.16 24.19 -29.86
CA LEU A 6 -0.07 25.04 -29.35
C LEU A 6 -0.42 26.41 -28.76
N PHE A 7 0.06 26.54 -27.51
CA PHE A 7 0.71 27.71 -26.92
C PHE A 7 -0.20 28.90 -26.55
N ILE A 8 -0.39 29.10 -25.23
CA ILE A 8 -0.08 30.34 -24.49
C ILE A 8 -0.47 30.09 -23.02
N TYR A 9 0.52 29.65 -22.23
CA TYR A 9 0.72 30.14 -20.86
C TYR A 9 2.16 30.67 -20.73
N CYS A 10 2.63 31.32 -21.81
CA CYS A 10 3.85 32.15 -21.85
C CYS A 10 3.52 33.65 -21.89
N LEU A 11 2.46 34.11 -21.23
CA LEU A 11 2.13 35.54 -21.15
C LEU A 11 1.89 36.05 -19.72
N TYR A 12 2.74 35.59 -18.80
CA TYR A 12 3.16 36.42 -17.66
C TYR A 12 4.70 36.50 -17.54
N PHE A 13 5.42 36.41 -18.67
CA PHE A 13 6.76 37.01 -18.83
C PHE A 13 7.05 37.20 -20.33
N ASN A 14 6.58 38.32 -20.89
CA ASN A 14 7.12 38.84 -22.14
C ASN A 14 8.53 39.36 -21.87
N PHE A 15 9.55 38.53 -22.12
CA PHE A 15 10.87 39.03 -22.46
C PHE A 15 10.92 39.17 -23.99
N GLU A 16 10.70 40.40 -24.48
CA GLU A 16 11.27 40.80 -25.77
C GLU A 16 12.80 40.54 -25.73
N PRO A 17 13.47 40.19 -26.84
CA PRO A 17 14.91 40.25 -26.94
C PRO A 17 15.35 41.72 -26.99
N SER A 18 15.11 42.42 -25.89
CA SER A 18 15.72 43.69 -25.58
C SER A 18 17.14 43.38 -25.12
N ILE A 19 18.08 44.07 -25.75
CA ILE A 19 19.50 44.09 -25.43
C ILE A 19 19.62 44.62 -23.99
N TYR A 20 19.51 43.72 -23.01
CA TYR A 20 19.91 43.96 -21.64
C TYR A 20 21.19 43.17 -21.37
N PRO A 21 22.21 43.80 -20.76
CA PRO A 21 23.49 43.15 -20.54
C PRO A 21 23.28 41.95 -19.62
N LYS A 22 24.00 40.85 -19.89
CA LYS A 22 24.18 39.73 -18.95
C LYS A 22 24.49 40.29 -17.57
N LYS A 23 23.47 40.44 -16.72
CA LYS A 23 23.66 40.60 -15.29
C LYS A 23 24.12 39.23 -14.83
N ASN A 24 25.39 39.14 -14.45
CA ASN A 24 25.96 37.98 -13.79
C ASN A 24 24.95 37.47 -12.76
N LEU A 25 24.51 36.21 -12.91
CA LEU A 25 23.71 35.59 -11.86
C LEU A 25 24.53 35.65 -10.57
N ASN A 26 23.86 35.89 -9.45
CA ASN A 26 24.49 35.80 -8.14
C ASN A 26 25.10 34.38 -8.01
N PRO A 27 26.37 34.23 -7.58
CA PRO A 27 27.02 32.92 -7.44
C PRO A 27 26.19 31.89 -6.66
N VAL A 28 25.40 32.35 -5.67
CA VAL A 28 24.49 31.51 -4.87
C VAL A 28 23.32 30.96 -5.71
N MET A 29 22.85 31.70 -6.72
CA MET A 29 21.81 31.23 -7.65
C MET A 29 22.36 30.22 -8.66
N GLU A 30 23.59 30.41 -9.15
CA GLU A 30 24.24 29.44 -10.04
C GLU A 30 24.49 28.11 -9.34
N GLU A 31 24.96 28.14 -8.09
CA GLU A 31 25.18 26.94 -7.27
C GLU A 31 23.87 26.16 -7.02
N LYS A 32 22.78 26.87 -6.69
CA LYS A 32 21.45 26.26 -6.52
C LYS A 32 20.92 25.64 -7.80
N LEU A 33 21.14 26.27 -8.95
CA LEU A 33 20.71 25.74 -10.25
C LEU A 33 21.46 24.45 -10.61
N ILE A 34 22.77 24.42 -10.36
CA ILE A 34 23.58 23.20 -10.55
C ILE A 34 23.09 22.08 -9.63
N SER A 35 22.76 22.39 -8.38
CA SER A 35 22.19 21.43 -7.43
C SER A 35 20.86 20.85 -7.92
N ILE A 36 19.94 21.68 -8.42
CA ILE A 36 18.67 21.23 -9.01
C ILE A 36 18.91 20.34 -10.22
N GLN A 37 19.79 20.72 -11.14
CA GLN A 37 20.10 19.92 -12.32
C GLN A 37 20.67 18.54 -11.96
N ASN A 38 21.53 18.49 -10.93
CA ASN A 38 22.07 17.23 -10.43
C ASN A 38 20.97 16.35 -9.81
N LEU A 39 20.03 16.93 -9.07
CA LEU A 39 18.88 16.20 -8.52
C LEU A 39 17.95 15.68 -9.62
N VAL A 40 17.63 16.51 -10.62
CA VAL A 40 16.83 16.09 -11.79
C VAL A 40 17.49 14.93 -12.52
N LYS A 41 18.80 15.04 -12.80
CA LYS A 41 19.56 13.97 -13.43
C LYS A 41 19.51 12.68 -12.62
N LYS A 42 19.71 12.77 -11.30
CA LYS A 42 19.62 11.64 -10.40
C LYS A 42 18.24 10.97 -10.45
N VAL A 43 17.16 11.76 -10.42
CA VAL A 43 15.79 11.24 -10.53
C VAL A 43 15.57 10.53 -11.88
N LYS A 44 16.04 11.10 -13.00
CA LYS A 44 15.97 10.46 -14.32
C LYS A 44 16.67 9.11 -14.34
N GLU A 45 17.89 9.06 -13.80
CA GLU A 45 18.70 7.84 -13.74
C GLU A 45 18.06 6.76 -12.84
N GLU A 46 17.54 7.15 -11.68
CA GLU A 46 16.98 6.21 -10.70
C GLU A 46 15.56 5.75 -11.04
N MET A 47 14.71 6.62 -11.59
CA MET A 47 13.27 6.35 -11.77
C MET A 47 12.84 6.04 -13.21
N PHE A 48 13.60 6.49 -14.21
CA PHE A 48 13.18 6.40 -15.62
C PHE A 48 14.18 5.69 -16.53
N SER A 49 15.31 5.21 -15.99
CA SER A 49 16.27 4.44 -16.77
C SER A 49 15.76 3.04 -17.08
N SER A 50 16.34 2.40 -18.10
CA SER A 50 16.09 0.98 -18.40
C SER A 50 16.54 0.02 -17.29
N ALA A 51 17.31 0.52 -16.31
CA ALA A 51 17.75 -0.20 -15.12
C ALA A 51 16.82 0.02 -13.92
N PHE A 52 15.67 0.68 -14.12
CA PHE A 52 14.68 0.93 -13.08
C PHE A 52 14.29 -0.37 -12.37
N ASP A 53 14.61 -0.44 -11.09
CA ASP A 53 14.16 -1.51 -10.23
C ASP A 53 13.00 -1.03 -9.37
N LEU A 54 11.79 -1.44 -9.75
CA LEU A 54 10.58 -1.16 -8.97
C LEU A 54 10.74 -1.45 -7.47
N TYR A 55 11.39 -2.54 -7.11
CA TYR A 55 11.49 -2.99 -5.72
C TYR A 55 12.53 -2.20 -4.92
N SER A 56 13.41 -1.41 -5.56
CA SER A 56 14.29 -0.50 -4.81
C SER A 56 13.56 0.67 -4.18
N PHE A 57 12.33 0.95 -4.62
CA PHE A 57 11.49 2.03 -4.11
C PHE A 57 10.40 1.55 -3.15
N VAL A 58 10.32 0.25 -2.88
CA VAL A 58 9.30 -0.32 -2.00
C VAL A 58 9.92 -0.61 -0.64
N SER A 59 9.41 0.05 0.39
CA SER A 59 9.81 -0.26 1.77
C SER A 59 9.43 -1.70 2.12
N PRO A 60 10.34 -2.47 2.75
CA PRO A 60 10.00 -3.79 3.26
C PRO A 60 8.91 -3.73 4.33
N SER A 61 8.00 -4.70 4.30
CA SER A 61 7.04 -4.96 5.37
C SER A 61 7.68 -5.85 6.44
N ALA A 62 7.83 -5.31 7.64
CA ALA A 62 8.34 -6.09 8.77
C ALA A 62 7.40 -7.24 9.15
N TYR A 63 6.08 -7.02 9.03
CA TYR A 63 5.06 -8.04 9.28
C TYR A 63 5.20 -9.23 8.34
N ASP A 64 5.26 -8.98 7.03
CA ASP A 64 5.40 -10.04 6.02
C ASP A 64 6.76 -10.74 6.12
N THR A 65 7.82 -9.97 6.36
CA THR A 65 9.17 -10.52 6.59
C THR A 65 9.20 -11.44 7.80
N ALA A 66 8.47 -11.12 8.88
CA ALA A 66 8.34 -11.98 10.05
C ALA A 66 7.65 -13.32 9.72
N TRP A 67 6.62 -13.29 8.88
CA TRP A 67 5.95 -14.52 8.44
C TRP A 67 6.84 -15.44 7.61
N LEU A 68 7.67 -14.89 6.74
CA LEU A 68 8.66 -15.68 5.99
C LEU A 68 9.77 -16.21 6.91
N ALA A 69 10.21 -15.40 7.88
CA ALA A 69 11.22 -15.78 8.86
C ALA A 69 10.78 -16.98 9.72
N MET A 70 9.47 -17.19 9.91
CA MET A 70 8.93 -18.32 10.69
C MET A 70 8.87 -19.65 9.92
N ILE A 71 9.14 -19.67 8.62
CA ILE A 71 9.08 -20.89 7.82
C ILE A 71 10.25 -21.81 8.19
N PRO A 72 10.01 -23.05 8.68
CA PRO A 72 11.08 -23.98 8.98
C PRO A 72 11.69 -24.55 7.69
N ASP A 73 13.00 -24.80 7.74
CA ASP A 73 13.68 -25.56 6.68
C ASP A 73 13.14 -27.01 6.66
N PRO A 74 12.67 -27.52 5.51
CA PRO A 74 12.15 -28.89 5.40
C PRO A 74 13.16 -29.99 5.75
N GLU A 75 14.45 -29.74 5.50
CA GLU A 75 15.55 -30.66 5.80
C GLU A 75 16.10 -30.45 7.22
N GLN A 76 16.00 -29.22 7.76
CA GLN A 76 16.47 -28.86 9.10
C GLN A 76 15.42 -28.06 9.89
N PRO A 77 14.38 -28.71 10.46
CA PRO A 77 13.24 -28.01 11.07
C PRO A 77 13.58 -27.07 12.24
N GLY A 78 14.77 -27.21 12.83
CA GLY A 78 15.29 -26.30 13.87
C GLY A 78 15.90 -25.00 13.34
N HIS A 79 15.95 -24.81 12.01
CA HIS A 79 16.47 -23.61 11.37
C HIS A 79 15.43 -22.97 10.43
N PRO A 80 15.51 -21.64 10.22
CA PRO A 80 14.64 -20.96 9.27
C PRO A 80 15.04 -21.29 7.82
N MET A 81 14.03 -21.54 6.97
CA MET A 81 14.20 -21.68 5.52
C MET A 81 14.80 -20.41 4.89
N PHE A 82 14.46 -19.24 5.44
CA PHE A 82 14.93 -17.93 4.97
C PHE A 82 15.69 -17.19 6.07
N GLN A 83 16.92 -17.63 6.36
CA GLN A 83 17.80 -17.03 7.38
C GLN A 83 18.00 -15.51 7.19
N GLN A 84 18.02 -15.03 5.94
CA GLN A 84 18.10 -13.62 5.60
C GLN A 84 16.93 -12.79 6.16
N CYS A 85 15.72 -13.36 6.27
CA CYS A 85 14.59 -12.65 6.87
C CYS A 85 14.78 -12.50 8.37
N VAL A 86 15.25 -13.54 9.07
CA VAL A 86 15.60 -13.46 10.50
C VAL A 86 16.67 -12.40 10.74
N ASN A 87 17.74 -12.41 9.94
CA ASN A 87 18.80 -11.41 10.02
C ASN A 87 18.27 -10.00 9.74
N TRP A 88 17.34 -9.84 8.81
CA TRP A 88 16.71 -8.54 8.54
C TRP A 88 15.94 -8.05 9.77
N LEU A 89 15.13 -8.88 10.42
CA LEU A 89 14.38 -8.51 11.62
C LEU A 89 15.29 -8.01 12.75
N LEU A 90 16.37 -8.72 13.02
CA LEU A 90 17.34 -8.37 14.07
C LEU A 90 18.01 -7.01 13.84
N ASN A 91 18.21 -6.64 12.58
CA ASN A 91 18.93 -5.42 12.18
C ASN A 91 18.04 -4.22 11.83
N ASN A 92 16.70 -4.40 11.78
CA ASN A 92 15.76 -3.36 11.34
C ASN A 92 14.70 -3.00 12.41
N GLN A 93 14.98 -3.28 13.68
CA GLN A 93 14.22 -2.70 14.78
C GLN A 93 14.51 -1.20 14.87
N ASN A 94 13.47 -0.36 14.97
CA ASN A 94 13.66 1.09 15.01
C ASN A 94 14.21 1.56 16.38
N GLN A 95 14.61 2.83 16.45
CA GLN A 95 15.18 3.43 17.67
C GLN A 95 14.22 3.42 18.87
N ASN A 96 12.91 3.38 18.60
CA ASN A 96 11.86 3.28 19.60
C ASN A 96 11.55 1.82 19.94
N GLY A 97 12.33 0.83 19.52
CA GLY A 97 12.11 -0.59 19.81
C GLY A 97 10.97 -1.25 19.01
N LEU A 98 10.29 -0.55 18.12
CA LEU A 98 9.19 -1.12 17.32
C LEU A 98 9.68 -1.57 15.93
N TRP A 99 8.91 -2.43 15.28
CA TRP A 99 9.02 -2.70 13.85
C TRP A 99 7.81 -2.10 13.13
N GLY A 100 8.06 -1.52 11.96
CA GLY A 100 7.04 -0.88 11.14
C GLY A 100 7.67 0.01 10.08
N GLU A 101 6.84 0.52 9.16
CA GLU A 101 7.31 1.32 8.02
C GLU A 101 7.83 2.71 8.42
N SER A 102 7.42 3.21 9.60
CA SER A 102 7.76 4.55 10.09
C SER A 102 8.43 4.48 11.45
N ASN A 103 9.29 5.45 11.72
CA ASN A 103 9.83 5.70 13.05
C ASN A 103 8.78 6.29 14.01
N ILE A 104 7.63 6.72 13.50
CA ILE A 104 6.50 7.20 14.31
C ILE A 104 5.62 6.01 14.65
N PRO A 105 5.39 5.72 15.95
CA PRO A 105 4.51 4.64 16.38
C PRO A 105 3.07 4.83 15.86
N THR A 106 2.54 3.80 15.21
CA THR A 106 1.16 3.72 14.72
C THR A 106 0.54 2.38 15.13
N ILE A 107 -0.78 2.22 14.97
CA ILE A 107 -1.42 0.91 15.15
C ILE A 107 -0.75 -0.16 14.26
N ASP A 108 -0.28 0.21 13.06
CA ASP A 108 0.42 -0.69 12.14
C ASP A 108 1.71 -1.23 12.75
N SER A 109 2.46 -0.39 13.48
CA SER A 109 3.69 -0.84 14.14
C SER A 109 3.45 -1.85 15.28
N LEU A 110 2.25 -1.87 15.89
CA LEU A 110 1.97 -2.76 17.02
C LEU A 110 1.86 -4.23 16.58
N HIS A 111 1.06 -4.52 15.53
CA HIS A 111 0.91 -5.89 15.04
C HIS A 111 2.20 -6.40 14.37
N ALA A 112 2.91 -5.54 13.63
CA ALA A 112 4.20 -5.87 13.04
C ALA A 112 5.24 -6.21 14.12
N THR A 113 5.30 -5.42 15.21
CA THR A 113 6.19 -5.69 16.35
C THR A 113 5.91 -7.04 17.00
N LEU A 114 4.63 -7.37 17.24
CA LEU A 114 4.24 -8.68 17.78
C LEU A 114 4.68 -9.83 16.85
N ALA A 115 4.45 -9.70 15.55
CA ALA A 115 4.87 -10.69 14.56
C ALA A 115 6.40 -10.87 14.55
N CYS A 116 7.15 -9.76 14.56
CA CYS A 116 8.62 -9.78 14.56
C CYS A 116 9.18 -10.45 15.82
N MET A 117 8.67 -10.11 17.01
CA MET A 117 9.07 -10.74 18.26
C MET A 117 8.75 -12.24 18.26
N ALA A 118 7.57 -12.64 17.79
CA ALA A 118 7.21 -14.06 17.69
C ALA A 118 8.15 -14.82 16.73
N ALA A 119 8.51 -14.20 15.60
CA ALA A 119 9.40 -14.80 14.61
C ALA A 119 10.82 -15.02 15.13
N ILE A 120 11.41 -14.05 15.83
CA ILE A 120 12.76 -14.19 16.40
C ILE A 120 12.78 -15.09 17.65
N SER A 121 11.71 -15.03 18.46
CA SER A 121 11.52 -15.94 19.62
C SER A 121 11.50 -17.40 19.19
N LYS A 122 10.82 -17.72 18.07
CA LYS A 122 10.75 -19.07 17.51
C LYS A 122 12.12 -19.73 17.31
N TRP A 123 13.15 -18.93 17.02
CA TRP A 123 14.50 -19.41 16.74
C TRP A 123 15.48 -19.18 17.90
N ASP A 124 15.00 -18.79 19.08
CA ASP A 124 15.81 -18.47 20.27
C ASP A 124 16.91 -17.43 19.98
N VAL A 125 16.55 -16.39 19.22
CA VAL A 125 17.45 -15.28 18.87
C VAL A 125 16.83 -13.92 19.19
N GLY A 126 17.69 -12.91 19.37
CA GLY A 126 17.25 -11.52 19.51
C GLY A 126 16.58 -11.19 20.84
N ALA A 127 17.02 -11.80 21.96
CA ALA A 127 16.49 -11.50 23.29
C ALA A 127 16.43 -9.99 23.60
N ASP A 128 17.50 -9.24 23.32
CA ASP A 128 17.54 -7.77 23.48
C ASP A 128 16.49 -7.06 22.61
N ASN A 129 16.25 -7.58 21.40
CA ASN A 129 15.25 -7.02 20.49
C ASN A 129 13.84 -7.28 21.03
N ILE A 130 13.58 -8.47 21.58
CA ILE A 130 12.30 -8.83 22.22
C ILE A 130 12.04 -7.96 23.44
N GLU A 131 13.02 -7.79 24.32
CA GLU A 131 12.88 -6.96 25.53
C GLU A 131 12.52 -5.52 25.17
N LYS A 132 13.26 -4.92 24.24
CA LYS A 132 12.97 -3.56 23.74
C LYS A 132 11.61 -3.49 23.06
N GLY A 133 11.28 -4.47 22.23
CA GLY A 133 10.00 -4.54 21.52
C GLY A 133 8.81 -4.60 22.46
N MET A 134 8.91 -5.41 23.51
CA MET A 134 7.85 -5.56 24.51
C MET A 134 7.66 -4.29 25.33
N ALA A 135 8.77 -3.68 25.80
CA ALA A 135 8.72 -2.43 26.55
C ALA A 135 8.04 -1.32 25.72
N SER A 136 8.46 -1.15 24.47
CA SER A 136 7.92 -0.14 23.56
C SER A 136 6.49 -0.42 23.14
N PHE A 137 6.13 -1.69 22.95
CA PHE A 137 4.76 -2.11 22.68
C PHE A 137 3.84 -1.67 23.82
N HIS A 138 4.20 -1.95 25.08
CA HIS A 138 3.38 -1.55 26.24
C HIS A 138 3.31 -0.03 26.42
N GLU A 139 4.42 0.68 26.21
CA GLU A 139 4.46 2.14 26.28
C GLU A 139 3.48 2.80 25.31
N HIS A 140 3.40 2.30 24.07
CA HIS A 140 2.65 2.95 23.01
C HIS A 140 1.23 2.39 22.81
N ALA A 141 1.00 1.11 23.14
CA ALA A 141 -0.28 0.43 22.90
C ALA A 141 -1.45 1.13 23.60
N ALA A 142 -1.27 1.56 24.85
CA ALA A 142 -2.32 2.26 25.60
C ALA A 142 -2.80 3.50 24.84
N ASN A 143 -1.87 4.38 24.45
CA ASN A 143 -2.17 5.62 23.76
C ASN A 143 -2.74 5.39 22.34
N LEU A 144 -2.17 4.44 21.60
CA LEU A 144 -2.55 4.21 20.21
C LEU A 144 -3.91 3.52 20.07
N LEU A 145 -4.23 2.59 20.97
CA LEU A 145 -5.47 1.82 20.90
C LEU A 145 -6.66 2.56 21.52
N THR A 146 -6.51 3.23 22.67
CA THR A 146 -7.63 3.96 23.31
C THR A 146 -8.10 5.15 22.47
N LYS A 147 -7.17 5.80 21.75
CA LYS A 147 -7.48 6.88 20.80
C LYS A 147 -8.38 6.47 19.64
N GLN A 148 -8.51 5.17 19.35
CA GLN A 148 -9.37 4.70 18.26
C GLN A 148 -10.84 4.63 18.66
N HIS A 149 -11.20 4.81 19.93
CA HIS A 149 -12.59 4.80 20.41
C HIS A 149 -13.41 3.63 19.82
N ASP A 150 -12.84 2.42 19.81
CA ASP A 150 -13.42 1.19 19.27
C ASP A 150 -13.70 1.13 17.76
N ALA A 151 -13.35 2.18 17.02
CA ALA A 151 -13.51 2.25 15.57
C ALA A 151 -12.29 1.66 14.83
N PHE A 152 -11.90 0.43 15.17
CA PHE A 152 -10.81 -0.27 14.48
C PHE A 152 -11.23 -0.74 13.08
N PRO A 153 -10.39 -0.57 12.04
CA PRO A 153 -10.65 -1.15 10.72
C PRO A 153 -10.83 -2.67 10.79
N ARG A 154 -11.66 -3.25 9.90
CA ARG A 154 -11.89 -4.70 9.84
C ARG A 154 -10.60 -5.52 9.81
N TRP A 155 -9.68 -5.14 8.93
CA TRP A 155 -8.40 -5.83 8.76
C TRP A 155 -7.57 -5.81 10.05
N TYR A 156 -7.60 -4.68 10.79
CA TYR A 156 -6.83 -4.53 12.02
C TYR A 156 -7.37 -5.44 13.12
N ALA A 157 -8.71 -5.54 13.23
CA ALA A 157 -9.33 -6.43 14.20
C ALA A 157 -8.94 -7.90 13.97
N ILE A 158 -8.85 -8.34 12.71
CA ILE A 158 -8.39 -9.69 12.35
C ILE A 158 -6.90 -9.85 12.69
N VAL A 159 -6.05 -9.00 12.13
CA VAL A 159 -4.59 -9.15 12.19
C VAL A 159 -4.05 -8.96 13.60
N PHE A 160 -4.46 -7.90 14.31
CA PHE A 160 -3.93 -7.58 15.63
C PHE A 160 -4.24 -8.67 16.66
N ALA A 161 -5.49 -9.16 16.69
CA ALA A 161 -5.86 -10.25 17.58
C ALA A 161 -5.13 -11.56 17.21
N GLY A 162 -4.97 -11.85 15.91
CA GLY A 162 -4.14 -12.97 15.46
C GLY A 162 -2.68 -12.87 15.89
N MET A 163 -2.09 -11.67 15.90
CA MET A 163 -0.71 -11.47 16.34
C MET A 163 -0.54 -11.57 17.86
N ILE A 164 -1.54 -11.18 18.64
CA ILE A 164 -1.54 -11.43 20.09
C ILE A 164 -1.55 -12.94 20.37
N GLU A 165 -2.39 -13.69 19.67
CA GLU A 165 -2.44 -15.16 19.78
C GLU A 165 -1.11 -15.79 19.35
N LEU A 166 -0.55 -15.35 18.23
CA LEU A 166 0.75 -15.82 17.74
C LEU A 166 1.85 -15.59 18.78
N ALA A 167 1.95 -14.38 19.33
CA ALA A 167 2.97 -14.04 20.32
C ALA A 167 2.83 -14.88 21.60
N ARG A 168 1.60 -15.05 22.11
CA ARG A 168 1.33 -15.88 23.29
C ARG A 168 1.63 -17.36 23.08
N ASN A 169 1.37 -17.88 21.88
CA ASN A 169 1.70 -19.26 21.52
C ASN A 169 3.23 -19.47 21.35
N GLY A 170 4.00 -18.40 21.15
CA GLY A 170 5.46 -18.38 21.09
C GLY A 170 6.13 -17.96 22.40
N ASP A 171 5.47 -18.25 23.54
CA ASP A 171 5.94 -17.98 24.91
C ASP A 171 6.24 -16.51 25.26
N LEU A 172 5.70 -15.55 24.49
CA LEU A 172 5.79 -14.13 24.83
C LEU A 172 4.68 -13.72 25.80
N GLU A 173 5.06 -13.15 26.95
CA GLU A 173 4.13 -12.67 27.98
C GLU A 173 3.45 -11.34 27.60
N VAL A 174 2.54 -11.38 26.62
CA VAL A 174 1.75 -10.20 26.21
C VAL A 174 0.55 -10.01 27.14
N THR A 175 0.69 -9.09 28.10
CA THR A 175 -0.33 -8.79 29.11
C THR A 175 -0.97 -7.40 28.93
N PHE A 176 -2.23 -7.26 29.33
CA PHE A 176 -2.96 -5.99 29.26
C PHE A 176 -3.66 -5.73 30.60
N SER A 177 -3.68 -4.47 31.04
CA SER A 177 -4.28 -4.06 32.31
C SER A 177 -5.13 -2.80 32.15
N GLY A 178 -6.13 -2.63 33.02
CA GLY A 178 -7.00 -1.46 33.03
C GLY A 178 -7.80 -1.30 31.73
N GLU A 179 -7.98 -0.06 31.31
CA GLU A 179 -8.72 0.31 30.09
C GLU A 179 -8.20 -0.39 28.83
N LEU A 180 -6.88 -0.60 28.72
CA LEU A 180 -6.27 -1.27 27.56
C LEU A 180 -6.77 -2.71 27.41
N LYS A 181 -7.08 -3.39 28.51
CA LYS A 181 -7.62 -4.76 28.47
C LYS A 181 -9.01 -4.78 27.85
N GLU A 182 -9.87 -3.83 28.22
CA GLU A 182 -11.24 -3.72 27.68
C GLU A 182 -11.20 -3.41 26.17
N VAL A 183 -10.32 -2.51 25.74
CA VAL A 183 -10.12 -2.21 24.31
C VAL A 183 -9.68 -3.44 23.53
N VAL A 184 -8.72 -4.21 24.07
CA VAL A 184 -8.27 -5.45 23.42
C VAL A 184 -9.39 -6.49 23.38
N GLU A 185 -10.16 -6.68 24.45
CA GLU A 185 -11.31 -7.59 24.47
C GLU A 185 -12.34 -7.20 23.40
N ASN A 186 -12.62 -5.91 23.23
CA ASN A 186 -13.50 -5.43 22.15
C ASN A 186 -12.95 -5.74 20.75
N ILE A 187 -11.64 -5.61 20.53
CA ILE A 187 -11.01 -6.02 19.26
C ILE A 187 -11.24 -7.52 18.99
N PHE A 188 -11.09 -8.37 20.01
CA PHE A 188 -11.35 -9.81 19.90
C PHE A 188 -12.82 -10.11 19.60
N ASP A 189 -13.75 -9.40 20.25
CA ASP A 189 -15.19 -9.57 20.00
C ASP A 189 -15.58 -9.10 18.60
N LYS A 190 -15.00 -7.99 18.13
CA LYS A 190 -15.15 -7.53 16.73
C LYS A 190 -14.65 -8.57 15.74
N ARG A 191 -13.46 -9.16 15.98
CA ARG A 191 -12.94 -10.26 15.14
C ARG A 191 -13.90 -11.44 15.14
N ARG A 192 -14.43 -11.83 16.30
CA ARG A 192 -15.40 -12.95 16.40
C ARG A 192 -16.65 -12.69 15.56
N GLN A 193 -17.24 -11.50 15.67
CA GLN A 193 -18.40 -11.09 14.87
C GLN A 193 -18.09 -11.15 13.37
N ILE A 194 -16.92 -10.68 12.94
CA ILE A 194 -16.48 -10.76 11.54
C ILE A 194 -16.42 -12.23 11.07
N LEU A 195 -15.78 -13.11 11.84
CA LEU A 195 -15.63 -14.53 11.50
C LEU A 195 -16.98 -15.27 11.46
N GLU A 196 -17.91 -14.95 12.37
CA GLU A 196 -19.26 -15.54 12.42
C GLU A 196 -20.15 -15.07 11.26
N MET A 197 -20.09 -13.77 10.92
CA MET A 197 -20.88 -13.22 9.81
C MET A 197 -20.44 -13.78 8.45
N GLU A 198 -19.13 -13.95 8.26
CA GLU A 198 -18.54 -14.32 6.98
C GLU A 198 -18.34 -15.84 6.83
N GLY A 199 -18.25 -16.60 7.93
CA GLY A 199 -18.19 -18.07 7.89
C GLY A 199 -19.47 -18.75 7.38
N HIS A 200 -20.57 -18.00 7.22
CA HIS A 200 -21.89 -18.51 6.83
C HIS A 200 -22.42 -17.93 5.51
N LYS A 201 -21.68 -17.05 4.84
CA LYS A 201 -22.15 -16.37 3.63
C LYS A 201 -21.08 -16.37 2.55
N ASP A 202 -21.42 -16.99 1.42
CA ASP A 202 -20.72 -16.89 0.14
C ASP A 202 -21.01 -15.54 -0.54
N GLN A 203 -21.10 -14.47 0.24
CA GLN A 203 -21.42 -13.13 -0.25
C GLN A 203 -20.14 -12.32 -0.33
N PHE A 204 -19.93 -11.77 -1.51
CA PHE A 204 -18.89 -10.83 -1.92
C PHE A 204 -18.92 -9.53 -1.10
N GLN A 205 -18.89 -9.59 0.23
CA GLN A 205 -18.81 -8.37 1.03
C GLN A 205 -17.34 -8.00 1.13
N TYR A 206 -16.49 -8.65 1.91
CA TYR A 206 -15.09 -8.23 2.09
C TYR A 206 -14.08 -9.02 1.23
N PRO A 207 -12.79 -8.59 1.13
CA PRO A 207 -11.74 -9.50 0.70
C PRO A 207 -11.85 -10.82 1.48
N PRO A 208 -11.71 -11.98 0.81
CA PRO A 208 -11.92 -13.27 1.47
C PRO A 208 -11.15 -13.35 2.78
N LEU A 209 -11.74 -13.90 3.85
CA LEU A 209 -11.03 -14.11 5.12
C LEU A 209 -9.69 -14.81 4.94
N LEU A 210 -9.60 -15.66 3.91
CA LEU A 210 -8.42 -16.36 3.48
C LEU A 210 -7.24 -15.45 3.09
N SER A 211 -7.48 -14.18 2.74
CA SER A 211 -6.44 -13.16 2.56
C SER A 211 -5.71 -12.75 3.85
N TYR A 212 -6.21 -13.20 5.00
CA TYR A 212 -5.62 -13.05 6.32
C TYR A 212 -5.36 -14.43 6.97
N LEU A 213 -5.14 -15.47 6.17
CA LEU A 213 -4.99 -16.86 6.63
C LEU A 213 -4.01 -17.01 7.81
N GLU A 214 -2.94 -16.22 7.81
CA GLU A 214 -1.92 -16.17 8.84
C GLU A 214 -2.40 -15.63 10.20
N ALA A 215 -3.45 -14.81 10.17
CA ALA A 215 -4.06 -14.18 11.34
C ALA A 215 -5.41 -14.80 11.73
N LEU A 216 -5.83 -15.92 11.13
CA LEU A 216 -7.03 -16.64 11.56
C LEU A 216 -6.74 -17.51 12.79
N PRO A 217 -7.69 -17.64 13.72
CA PRO A 217 -7.45 -18.39 14.95
C PRO A 217 -7.40 -19.89 14.64
N LEU A 218 -6.65 -20.66 15.44
CA LEU A 218 -6.53 -22.12 15.24
C LEU A 218 -7.88 -22.86 15.31
N SER A 219 -8.88 -22.28 16.00
CA SER A 219 -10.25 -22.79 16.04
C SER A 219 -11.02 -22.61 14.73
N TYR A 220 -10.56 -21.74 13.85
CA TYR A 220 -11.15 -21.52 12.53
C TYR A 220 -10.62 -22.57 11.55
N ASN A 221 -11.32 -23.70 11.46
CA ASN A 221 -10.89 -24.85 10.69
C ASN A 221 -11.04 -24.61 9.18
N ILE A 222 -9.92 -24.41 8.48
CA ILE A 222 -9.86 -24.29 7.02
C ILE A 222 -9.21 -25.55 6.45
N HIS A 223 -9.95 -26.24 5.59
CA HIS A 223 -9.45 -27.39 4.86
C HIS A 223 -8.34 -26.97 3.89
N GLN A 224 -7.28 -27.79 3.78
CA GLN A 224 -6.14 -27.53 2.89
C GLN A 224 -6.61 -27.33 1.44
N GLU A 225 -7.60 -28.09 0.99
CA GLU A 225 -8.19 -27.99 -0.35
C GLU A 225 -8.75 -26.59 -0.62
N VAL A 226 -9.37 -25.95 0.37
CA VAL A 226 -9.89 -24.58 0.22
C VAL A 226 -8.76 -23.59 0.03
N ILE A 227 -7.64 -23.75 0.75
CA ILE A 227 -6.45 -22.91 0.58
C ILE A 227 -5.92 -23.05 -0.85
N LEU A 228 -5.76 -24.30 -1.32
CA LEU A 228 -5.21 -24.60 -2.64
C LEU A 228 -6.07 -24.08 -3.79
N CYS A 229 -7.40 -24.12 -3.67
CA CYS A 229 -8.32 -23.60 -4.68
C CYS A 229 -8.26 -22.06 -4.87
N HIS A 230 -7.65 -21.33 -3.93
CA HIS A 230 -7.53 -19.87 -3.99
C HIS A 230 -6.10 -19.40 -4.29
N LEU A 231 -5.19 -20.31 -4.63
CA LEU A 231 -3.86 -19.92 -5.11
C LEU A 231 -3.97 -19.28 -6.50
N ASN A 232 -3.25 -18.18 -6.69
CA ASN A 232 -3.04 -17.59 -7.99
C ASN A 232 -2.12 -18.48 -8.84
N GLU A 233 -2.07 -18.22 -10.15
CA GLU A 233 -1.18 -18.93 -11.08
C GLU A 233 0.31 -18.81 -10.71
N ASP A 234 0.71 -17.74 -10.03
CA ASP A 234 2.07 -17.53 -9.54
C ASP A 234 2.39 -18.30 -8.23
N GLY A 235 1.42 -19.05 -7.69
CA GLY A 235 1.54 -19.79 -6.43
C GLY A 235 1.25 -18.95 -5.18
N SER A 236 0.92 -17.67 -5.32
CA SER A 236 0.61 -16.80 -4.18
C SER A 236 -0.83 -16.98 -3.70
N LEU A 237 -1.05 -16.80 -2.40
CA LEU A 237 -2.36 -16.59 -1.83
C LEU A 237 -2.64 -15.08 -1.81
N PHE A 238 -3.45 -14.60 -2.75
CA PHE A 238 -3.80 -13.17 -2.93
C PHE A 238 -2.60 -12.22 -3.06
N GLN A 239 -1.45 -12.67 -3.59
CA GLN A 239 -0.20 -11.88 -3.69
C GLN A 239 0.33 -11.36 -2.34
N SER A 240 -0.15 -11.91 -1.23
CA SER A 240 0.30 -11.59 0.12
C SER A 240 1.40 -12.56 0.54
N PRO A 241 2.63 -12.09 0.84
CA PRO A 241 3.69 -12.95 1.33
C PRO A 241 3.36 -13.61 2.67
N SER A 242 2.76 -12.89 3.63
CA SER A 242 2.34 -13.46 4.91
C SER A 242 1.31 -14.59 4.77
N ALA A 243 0.25 -14.36 3.99
CA ALA A 243 -0.79 -15.37 3.75
C ALA A 243 -0.23 -16.59 3.01
N THR A 244 0.66 -16.36 2.04
CA THR A 244 1.32 -17.45 1.29
C THR A 244 2.30 -18.24 2.16
N ALA A 245 3.04 -17.59 3.06
CA ALA A 245 3.89 -18.25 4.04
C ALA A 245 3.07 -19.18 4.96
N LYS A 246 1.93 -18.69 5.46
CA LYS A 246 1.01 -19.53 6.23
C LYS A 246 0.42 -20.68 5.40
N ALA A 247 0.02 -20.42 4.16
CA ALA A 247 -0.49 -21.43 3.25
C ALA A 247 0.54 -22.55 3.02
N TYR A 248 1.81 -22.20 2.79
CA TYR A 248 2.90 -23.15 2.68
C TYR A 248 3.05 -23.97 3.97
N MET A 249 3.14 -23.32 5.14
CA MET A 249 3.28 -24.03 6.41
C MET A 249 2.09 -24.96 6.73
N ALA A 250 0.90 -24.66 6.21
CA ALA A 250 -0.30 -25.46 6.39
C ALA A 250 -0.42 -26.63 5.41
N THR A 251 0.15 -26.52 4.20
CA THR A 251 -0.12 -27.45 3.09
C THR A 251 1.12 -28.16 2.53
N GLY A 252 2.32 -27.59 2.73
CA GLY A 252 3.55 -28.04 2.07
C GLY A 252 3.58 -27.84 0.55
N ASN A 253 2.64 -27.07 -0.01
CA ASN A 253 2.50 -26.90 -1.46
C ASN A 253 3.75 -26.27 -2.12
N SER A 254 4.19 -26.86 -3.24
CA SER A 254 5.40 -26.44 -3.95
C SER A 254 5.28 -25.07 -4.62
N ASP A 255 4.09 -24.70 -5.08
CA ASP A 255 3.85 -23.44 -5.80
C ASP A 255 3.96 -22.25 -4.85
N CYS A 256 3.41 -22.38 -3.64
CA CYS A 256 3.63 -21.42 -2.55
C CYS A 256 5.14 -21.24 -2.28
N MET A 257 5.91 -22.33 -2.24
CA MET A 257 7.35 -22.26 -2.01
C MET A 257 8.10 -21.62 -3.20
N MET A 258 7.68 -21.90 -4.44
CA MET A 258 8.25 -21.26 -5.63
C MET A 258 8.02 -19.74 -5.61
N TYR A 259 6.80 -19.31 -5.28
CA TYR A 259 6.48 -17.89 -5.08
C TYR A 259 7.41 -17.24 -4.04
N LEU A 260 7.51 -17.81 -2.84
CA LEU A 260 8.31 -17.25 -1.74
C LEU A 260 9.81 -17.20 -2.08
N LYS A 261 10.35 -18.23 -2.75
CA LYS A 261 11.74 -18.22 -3.24
C LYS A 261 11.96 -17.13 -4.28
N SER A 262 11.03 -16.94 -5.20
CA SER A 262 11.13 -15.90 -6.23
C SER A 262 11.13 -14.49 -5.63
N LEU A 263 10.26 -14.27 -4.63
CA LEU A 263 10.18 -13.04 -3.85
C LEU A 263 11.51 -12.72 -3.15
N ILE A 264 12.07 -13.71 -2.45
CA ILE A 264 13.35 -13.57 -1.75
C ILE A 264 14.51 -13.33 -2.72
N GLN A 265 14.53 -14.04 -3.85
CA GLN A 265 15.52 -13.82 -4.90
C GLN A 265 15.45 -12.39 -5.47
N ARG A 266 14.24 -11.80 -5.54
CA ARG A 266 14.03 -10.46 -6.07
C ARG A 266 14.37 -9.35 -5.07
N CYS A 267 13.97 -9.50 -3.80
CA CYS A 267 14.08 -8.43 -2.78
C CYS A 267 15.30 -8.59 -1.86
N GLY A 268 15.93 -9.76 -1.80
CA GLY A 268 17.17 -10.03 -1.08
C GLY A 268 17.02 -10.29 0.43
N TYR A 269 16.35 -9.41 1.18
CA TYR A 269 16.28 -9.50 2.65
C TYR A 269 14.85 -9.32 3.18
N GLY A 270 14.44 -8.06 3.37
CA GLY A 270 13.08 -7.71 3.74
C GLY A 270 12.18 -7.76 2.51
N VAL A 271 10.96 -8.25 2.69
CA VAL A 271 10.00 -8.44 1.59
C VAL A 271 8.89 -7.37 1.64
N PRO A 272 8.36 -6.95 0.48
CA PRO A 272 7.21 -6.05 0.43
C PRO A 272 5.93 -6.69 1.01
N PRO A 273 4.89 -5.90 1.31
CA PRO A 273 3.59 -6.43 1.73
C PRO A 273 2.78 -7.06 0.59
N MET A 274 3.21 -6.89 -0.67
CA MET A 274 2.58 -7.44 -1.86
C MET A 274 3.62 -7.78 -2.92
N TYR A 275 3.47 -8.92 -3.59
CA TYR A 275 4.32 -9.34 -4.69
C TYR A 275 3.57 -10.26 -5.68
N PRO A 276 3.80 -10.16 -7.00
CA PRO A 276 4.50 -9.08 -7.69
C PRO A 276 3.72 -7.75 -7.60
N MET A 277 4.45 -6.64 -7.70
CA MET A 277 3.87 -5.29 -7.74
C MET A 277 3.42 -4.94 -9.17
N ASP A 278 2.35 -4.15 -9.28
CA ASP A 278 1.86 -3.63 -10.57
C ASP A 278 2.77 -2.50 -11.08
N GLU A 279 3.61 -2.81 -12.06
CA GLU A 279 4.59 -1.88 -12.62
C GLU A 279 3.93 -0.68 -13.32
N GLU A 280 2.81 -0.88 -14.02
CA GLU A 280 2.06 0.20 -14.68
C GLU A 280 1.54 1.18 -13.64
N LEU A 281 0.92 0.65 -12.59
CA LEU A 281 0.40 1.46 -11.50
C LEU A 281 1.49 2.26 -10.79
N VAL A 282 2.65 1.65 -10.58
CA VAL A 282 3.78 2.34 -9.95
C VAL A 282 4.25 3.49 -10.82
N LYS A 283 4.45 3.26 -12.12
CA LYS A 283 4.85 4.31 -13.07
C LYS A 283 3.83 5.46 -13.09
N LEU A 284 2.53 5.15 -13.08
CA LEU A 284 1.47 6.14 -12.95
C LEU A 284 1.55 6.93 -11.63
N CYS A 285 1.81 6.26 -10.52
CA CYS A 285 2.03 6.92 -9.23
C CYS A 285 3.23 7.87 -9.28
N MET A 286 4.35 7.46 -9.90
CA MET A 286 5.54 8.30 -10.06
C MET A 286 5.24 9.57 -10.86
N VAL A 287 4.61 9.43 -12.04
CA VAL A 287 4.20 10.58 -12.86
C VAL A 287 3.27 11.51 -12.07
N ASN A 288 2.26 10.96 -11.39
CA ASN A 288 1.34 11.74 -10.57
C ASN A 288 2.04 12.48 -9.41
N GLN A 289 3.12 11.94 -8.84
CA GLN A 289 3.90 12.65 -7.82
C GLN A 289 4.69 13.81 -8.42
N LEU A 290 5.32 13.63 -9.59
CA LEU A 290 6.03 14.72 -10.27
C LEU A 290 5.09 15.88 -10.63
N GLU A 291 3.90 15.57 -11.11
CA GLU A 291 2.83 16.53 -11.39
C GLU A 291 2.39 17.27 -10.11
N LYS A 292 2.09 16.53 -9.03
CA LYS A 292 1.65 17.11 -7.75
C LYS A 292 2.71 17.99 -7.10
N LEU A 293 3.99 17.66 -7.25
CA LEU A 293 5.10 18.44 -6.73
C LEU A 293 5.41 19.68 -7.58
N GLY A 294 4.80 19.82 -8.76
CA GLY A 294 5.02 20.94 -9.67
C GLY A 294 6.39 20.94 -10.34
N VAL A 295 7.01 19.76 -10.46
CA VAL A 295 8.36 19.58 -11.04
C VAL A 295 8.37 18.81 -12.37
N ALA A 296 7.18 18.47 -12.89
CA ALA A 296 7.01 17.67 -14.10
C ALA A 296 7.68 18.26 -15.35
N GLU A 297 7.85 19.59 -15.42
CA GLU A 297 8.53 20.26 -16.55
C GLU A 297 9.98 19.82 -16.75
N HIS A 298 10.62 19.24 -15.73
CA HIS A 298 11.98 18.69 -15.83
C HIS A 298 12.02 17.26 -16.42
N PHE A 299 10.87 16.61 -16.56
CA PHE A 299 10.72 15.18 -16.89
C PHE A 299 9.77 14.93 -18.07
N LEU A 300 9.60 15.91 -18.96
CA LEU A 300 8.59 15.85 -20.03
C LEU A 300 8.76 14.63 -20.94
N GLU A 301 9.98 14.32 -21.37
CA GLU A 301 10.29 13.18 -22.22
C GLU A 301 9.98 11.86 -21.51
N GLU A 302 10.43 11.72 -20.26
CA GLU A 302 10.18 10.53 -19.45
C GLU A 302 8.69 10.28 -19.17
N ILE A 303 7.94 11.35 -18.91
CA ILE A 303 6.49 11.31 -18.72
C ILE A 303 5.79 10.94 -20.03
N GLU A 304 6.19 11.53 -21.16
CA GLU A 304 5.61 11.23 -22.48
C GLU A 304 5.81 9.76 -22.84
N ASP A 305 7.03 9.23 -22.67
CA ASP A 305 7.35 7.82 -22.93
C ASP A 305 6.53 6.88 -22.04
N THR A 306 6.44 7.19 -20.74
CA THR A 306 5.65 6.41 -19.78
C THR A 306 4.18 6.36 -20.17
N LEU A 307 3.58 7.53 -20.43
CA LEU A 307 2.17 7.63 -20.78
C LEU A 307 1.85 7.06 -22.16
N ALA A 308 2.81 7.05 -23.10
CA ALA A 308 2.64 6.42 -24.40
C ALA A 308 2.47 4.89 -24.29
N VAL A 309 3.19 4.26 -23.36
CA VAL A 309 3.01 2.82 -23.04
C VAL A 309 1.65 2.60 -22.40
N VAL A 310 1.32 3.34 -21.33
CA VAL A 310 0.01 3.24 -20.65
C VAL A 310 -1.14 3.43 -21.65
N TYR A 311 -1.04 4.39 -22.56
CA TYR A 311 -2.09 4.65 -23.54
C TYR A 311 -2.30 3.48 -24.50
N ARG A 312 -1.21 2.84 -24.93
CA ARG A 312 -1.26 1.65 -25.79
C ARG A 312 -1.97 0.51 -25.08
N ASP A 313 -1.61 0.26 -23.82
CA ASP A 313 -2.19 -0.81 -23.03
C ASP A 313 -3.66 -0.52 -22.73
N TYR A 314 -4.00 0.73 -22.38
CA TYR A 314 -5.38 1.20 -22.22
C TYR A 314 -6.24 0.97 -23.47
N LYS A 315 -5.68 1.11 -24.67
CA LYS A 315 -6.41 0.89 -25.94
C LYS A 315 -6.64 -0.58 -26.27
N ASN A 316 -5.73 -1.45 -25.83
CA ASN A 316 -5.77 -2.88 -26.11
C ASN A 316 -6.38 -3.69 -24.97
N ARG A 317 -6.82 -3.03 -23.89
CA ARG A 317 -7.34 -3.68 -22.70
C ARG A 317 -8.69 -4.34 -23.02
N GLU A 318 -8.72 -5.67 -22.96
CA GLU A 318 -9.96 -6.45 -23.03
C GLU A 318 -10.65 -6.44 -21.65
N SER A 319 -11.96 -6.71 -21.62
CA SER A 319 -12.68 -6.87 -20.36
C SER A 319 -12.29 -8.21 -19.73
N GLU A 320 -11.32 -8.19 -18.83
CA GLU A 320 -10.98 -9.36 -18.01
C GLU A 320 -11.93 -9.47 -16.81
N ASP A 321 -12.26 -10.70 -16.42
CA ASP A 321 -12.91 -10.96 -15.13
C ASP A 321 -11.92 -10.60 -14.00
N ILE A 322 -12.15 -9.45 -13.35
CA ILE A 322 -11.26 -8.94 -12.32
C ILE A 322 -11.60 -9.62 -10.98
N PRO A 323 -10.64 -10.30 -10.33
CA PRO A 323 -10.84 -10.81 -8.97
C PRO A 323 -11.24 -9.68 -8.02
N ILE A 324 -12.28 -9.87 -7.21
CA ILE A 324 -12.86 -8.83 -6.35
C ILE A 324 -11.83 -8.21 -5.39
N ASN A 325 -10.87 -9.01 -4.91
CA ASN A 325 -9.79 -8.52 -4.06
C ASN A 325 -8.81 -7.55 -4.77
N ARG A 326 -8.77 -7.55 -6.11
CA ARG A 326 -7.98 -6.60 -6.91
C ARG A 326 -8.78 -5.39 -7.40
N LEU A 327 -10.11 -5.41 -7.22
CA LEU A 327 -11.01 -4.37 -7.71
C LEU A 327 -10.63 -2.95 -7.26
N PRO A 328 -10.29 -2.67 -5.98
CA PRO A 328 -9.92 -1.30 -5.59
C PRO A 328 -8.62 -0.83 -6.26
N ILE A 329 -7.61 -1.71 -6.37
CA ILE A 329 -6.33 -1.39 -7.03
C ILE A 329 -6.58 -1.08 -8.50
N GLN A 330 -7.44 -1.87 -9.15
CA GLN A 330 -7.81 -1.67 -10.55
C GLN A 330 -8.51 -0.33 -10.77
N ILE A 331 -9.52 0.02 -9.96
CA ILE A 331 -10.22 1.31 -10.04
C ILE A 331 -9.24 2.48 -9.79
N TYR A 332 -8.33 2.33 -8.82
CA TYR A 332 -7.31 3.33 -8.52
C TYR A 332 -6.34 3.53 -9.70
N ARG A 333 -5.86 2.44 -10.30
CA ARG A 333 -5.00 2.45 -11.50
C ARG A 333 -5.69 3.12 -12.67
N ASP A 334 -6.93 2.72 -12.97
CA ASP A 334 -7.67 3.22 -14.14
C ASP A 334 -8.04 4.69 -13.98
N SER A 335 -8.39 5.13 -12.76
CA SER A 335 -8.62 6.56 -12.47
C SER A 335 -7.36 7.41 -12.64
N LEU A 336 -6.20 6.93 -12.17
CA LEU A 336 -4.92 7.60 -12.38
C LEU A 336 -4.53 7.65 -13.85
N ALA A 337 -4.65 6.51 -14.56
CA ALA A 337 -4.38 6.43 -15.98
C ALA A 337 -5.25 7.42 -16.77
N PHE A 338 -6.56 7.38 -16.54
CA PHE A 338 -7.50 8.31 -17.17
C PHE A 338 -7.14 9.77 -16.88
N GLN A 339 -6.85 10.10 -15.61
CA GLN A 339 -6.51 11.45 -15.19
C GLN A 339 -5.26 11.95 -15.92
N LEU A 340 -4.15 11.19 -15.85
CA LEU A 340 -2.88 11.59 -16.42
C LEU A 340 -2.92 11.61 -17.94
N LEU A 341 -3.48 10.59 -18.58
CA LEU A 341 -3.61 10.56 -20.04
C LEU A 341 -4.39 11.79 -20.53
N ARG A 342 -5.50 12.13 -19.88
CA ARG A 342 -6.30 13.30 -20.26
C ARG A 342 -5.56 14.62 -20.03
N MET A 343 -4.86 14.78 -18.90
CA MET A 343 -4.04 15.96 -18.60
C MET A 343 -2.95 16.18 -19.65
N HIS A 344 -2.37 15.11 -20.19
CA HIS A 344 -1.34 15.16 -21.23
C HIS A 344 -1.89 15.13 -22.67
N GLY A 345 -3.21 15.33 -22.84
CA GLY A 345 -3.83 15.52 -24.16
C GLY A 345 -4.14 14.23 -24.94
N TYR A 346 -4.06 13.06 -24.30
CA TYR A 346 -4.48 11.79 -24.91
C TYR A 346 -6.01 11.68 -24.95
N HIS A 347 -6.52 11.09 -26.03
CA HIS A 347 -7.95 10.84 -26.16
C HIS A 347 -8.36 9.55 -25.45
N VAL A 348 -8.89 9.69 -24.23
CA VAL A 348 -9.43 8.62 -23.38
C VAL A 348 -10.94 8.75 -23.20
N SER A 349 -11.64 7.61 -23.16
CA SER A 349 -13.10 7.55 -23.10
C SER A 349 -13.56 7.51 -21.64
N ALA A 350 -14.50 8.40 -21.27
CA ALA A 350 -15.17 8.37 -19.97
C ALA A 350 -15.85 7.02 -19.73
N TRP A 351 -16.55 6.48 -20.74
CA TRP A 351 -17.21 5.18 -20.68
C TRP A 351 -16.26 4.04 -20.28
N ASN A 352 -15.06 3.99 -20.88
CA ASN A 352 -14.10 2.93 -20.59
C ASN A 352 -13.49 3.08 -19.18
N PHE A 353 -13.36 4.31 -18.69
CA PHE A 353 -12.89 4.57 -17.33
C PHE A 353 -13.95 4.23 -16.28
N CYS A 354 -15.20 4.64 -16.50
CA CYS A 354 -16.32 4.43 -15.60
C CYS A 354 -16.92 3.01 -15.67
N TRP A 355 -16.16 2.02 -16.14
CA TRP A 355 -16.63 0.66 -16.39
C TRP A 355 -17.32 0.02 -15.16
N PHE A 356 -16.84 0.33 -13.95
CA PHE A 356 -17.39 -0.20 -12.70
C PHE A 356 -18.82 0.30 -12.40
N LEU A 357 -19.25 1.42 -12.99
CA LEU A 357 -20.62 1.91 -12.88
C LEU A 357 -21.63 1.05 -13.66
N HIS A 358 -21.15 0.28 -14.65
CA HIS A 358 -22.02 -0.51 -15.51
C HIS A 358 -22.49 -1.82 -14.84
N HIS A 359 -21.96 -2.14 -13.65
CA HIS A 359 -22.17 -3.38 -12.94
C HIS A 359 -22.76 -3.10 -11.55
N ASN A 360 -24.07 -3.29 -11.41
CA ASN A 360 -24.80 -2.97 -10.17
C ASN A 360 -24.31 -3.80 -8.96
N ASP A 361 -23.88 -5.04 -9.20
CA ASP A 361 -23.24 -5.90 -8.21
C ASP A 361 -21.91 -5.32 -7.69
N LEU A 362 -21.08 -4.74 -8.57
CA LEU A 362 -19.85 -4.05 -8.17
C LEU A 362 -20.15 -2.77 -7.38
N LEU A 363 -21.18 -2.01 -7.76
CA LEU A 363 -21.60 -0.82 -7.02
C LEU A 363 -22.00 -1.17 -5.58
N LEU A 364 -22.86 -2.18 -5.41
CA LEU A 364 -23.28 -2.67 -4.10
C LEU A 364 -22.07 -3.14 -3.27
N HIS A 365 -21.14 -3.87 -3.89
CA HIS A 365 -19.90 -4.29 -3.24
C HIS A 365 -19.08 -3.08 -2.76
N ILE A 366 -18.89 -2.06 -3.60
CA ILE A 366 -18.12 -0.87 -3.23
C ILE A 366 -18.81 -0.11 -2.09
N GLU A 367 -20.14 0.01 -2.11
CA GLU A 367 -20.91 0.70 -1.07
C GLU A 367 -20.85 0.00 0.29
N ASP A 368 -20.97 -1.32 0.30
CA ASP A 368 -20.87 -2.15 1.48
C ASP A 368 -19.46 -2.11 2.09
N ASN A 369 -18.43 -1.96 1.24
CA ASN A 369 -17.02 -2.03 1.62
C ASN A 369 -16.29 -0.70 1.48
N HIS A 370 -17.03 0.40 1.60
CA HIS A 370 -16.55 1.76 1.33
C HIS A 370 -15.21 2.11 1.99
N GLU A 371 -14.92 1.63 3.22
CA GLU A 371 -13.62 1.82 3.88
C GLU A 371 -12.43 1.28 3.07
N TYR A 372 -12.62 0.14 2.39
CA TYR A 372 -11.59 -0.50 1.56
C TYR A 372 -11.38 0.21 0.22
N PHE A 373 -12.40 0.94 -0.26
CA PHE A 373 -12.38 1.64 -1.54
C PHE A 373 -12.05 3.13 -1.43
N LEU A 374 -11.79 3.68 -0.23
CA LEU A 374 -11.61 5.14 -0.04
C LEU A 374 -10.53 5.74 -0.94
N SER A 375 -9.35 5.12 -1.05
CA SER A 375 -8.26 5.61 -1.90
C SER A 375 -8.67 5.60 -3.38
N SER A 376 -9.32 4.52 -3.83
CA SER A 376 -9.83 4.35 -5.19
C SER A 376 -10.90 5.38 -5.51
N MET A 377 -11.87 5.57 -4.62
CA MET A 377 -12.95 6.56 -4.79
C MET A 377 -12.43 7.99 -4.74
N PHE A 378 -11.41 8.28 -3.93
CA PHE A 378 -10.75 9.58 -3.95
C PHE A 378 -10.05 9.84 -5.29
N SER A 379 -9.39 8.83 -5.84
CA SER A 379 -8.76 8.93 -7.16
C SER A 379 -9.81 9.11 -8.28
N VAL A 380 -10.93 8.37 -8.22
CA VAL A 380 -12.07 8.56 -9.12
C VAL A 380 -12.62 9.98 -9.01
N TYR A 381 -12.90 10.47 -7.80
CA TYR A 381 -13.39 11.82 -7.58
C TYR A 381 -12.47 12.87 -8.21
N ARG A 382 -11.15 12.75 -8.01
CA ARG A 382 -10.17 13.65 -8.64
C ARG A 382 -10.17 13.55 -10.17
N ALA A 383 -10.31 12.35 -10.73
CA ALA A 383 -10.36 12.15 -12.17
C ALA A 383 -11.58 12.86 -12.81
N THR A 384 -12.71 12.94 -12.09
CA THR A 384 -13.93 13.62 -12.58
C THR A 384 -13.80 15.15 -12.67
N GLU A 385 -12.74 15.76 -12.13
CA GLU A 385 -12.46 17.19 -12.33
C GLU A 385 -12.02 17.50 -13.77
N LEU A 386 -11.67 16.47 -14.56
CA LEU A 386 -11.29 16.59 -15.98
C LEU A 386 -12.45 16.26 -16.93
N MET A 387 -13.68 16.37 -16.44
CA MET A 387 -14.90 16.13 -17.21
C MET A 387 -15.13 17.19 -18.29
N PHE A 388 -15.46 16.74 -19.50
CA PHE A 388 -15.93 17.59 -20.59
C PHE A 388 -17.46 17.66 -20.62
N ILE A 389 -17.98 18.68 -21.31
CA ILE A 389 -19.43 18.89 -21.44
C ILE A 389 -20.05 17.67 -22.15
N GLY A 390 -21.06 17.06 -21.51
CA GLY A 390 -21.81 15.94 -22.05
C GLY A 390 -21.31 14.54 -21.67
N GLU A 391 -20.28 14.43 -20.81
CA GLU A 391 -19.82 13.14 -20.27
C GLU A 391 -20.61 12.74 -19.02
N CYS A 392 -21.84 12.24 -19.22
CA CYS A 392 -22.76 11.86 -18.14
C CYS A 392 -22.17 10.79 -17.19
N GLU A 393 -21.33 9.90 -17.69
CA GLU A 393 -20.69 8.83 -16.91
C GLU A 393 -19.74 9.40 -15.84
N LEU A 394 -19.10 10.54 -16.12
CA LEU A 394 -18.26 11.23 -15.13
C LEU A 394 -19.09 11.99 -14.10
N GLU A 395 -20.27 12.49 -14.48
CA GLU A 395 -21.20 13.08 -13.52
C GLU A 395 -21.69 12.04 -12.51
N GLU A 396 -22.02 10.84 -13.00
CA GLU A 396 -22.41 9.70 -12.17
C GLU A 396 -21.24 9.24 -11.28
N ALA A 397 -20.05 9.05 -11.85
CA ALA A 397 -18.84 8.69 -11.09
C ALA A 397 -18.53 9.72 -10.00
N ARG A 398 -18.70 11.02 -10.29
CA ARG A 398 -18.49 12.11 -9.33
C ARG A 398 -19.49 12.04 -8.20
N SER A 399 -20.77 11.83 -8.51
CA SER A 399 -21.83 11.69 -7.51
C SER A 399 -21.58 10.48 -6.60
N PHE A 400 -21.32 9.32 -7.21
CA PHE A 400 -21.06 8.07 -6.50
C PHE A 400 -19.84 8.16 -5.57
N SER A 401 -18.68 8.57 -6.12
CA SER A 401 -17.45 8.71 -5.34
C SER A 401 -17.57 9.75 -4.23
N ARG A 402 -18.21 10.90 -4.49
CA ARG A 402 -18.46 11.93 -3.46
C ARG A 402 -19.31 11.38 -2.31
N ASN A 403 -20.41 10.70 -2.61
CA ASN A 403 -21.32 10.16 -1.58
C ASN A 403 -20.58 9.19 -0.65
N LEU A 404 -19.70 8.34 -1.19
CA LEU A 404 -18.90 7.41 -0.39
C LEU A 404 -17.86 8.12 0.48
N LEU A 405 -17.18 9.13 -0.07
CA LEU A 405 -16.20 9.92 0.67
C LEU A 405 -16.86 10.73 1.78
N GLU A 406 -18.03 11.33 1.53
CA GLU A 406 -18.82 12.04 2.54
C GLU A 406 -19.32 11.10 3.64
N LYS A 407 -19.77 9.89 3.29
CA LYS A 407 -20.14 8.85 4.27
C LYS A 407 -18.96 8.52 5.19
N ALA A 408 -17.77 8.36 4.64
CA ALA A 408 -16.55 8.10 5.40
C ALA A 408 -16.17 9.26 6.34
N MET A 409 -16.28 10.50 5.85
CA MET A 409 -16.04 11.70 6.68
C MET A 409 -17.10 11.87 7.78
N ALA A 410 -18.36 11.52 7.53
CA ALA A 410 -19.41 11.59 8.54
C ALA A 410 -19.18 10.57 9.67
N LEU A 411 -18.68 9.37 9.33
CA LEU A 411 -18.25 8.36 10.30
C LEU A 411 -17.02 8.83 11.09
N SER A 412 -16.07 9.50 10.43
CA SER A 412 -14.89 10.04 11.11
C SER A 412 -15.25 11.18 12.07
N THR A 413 -16.16 12.08 11.68
CA THR A 413 -16.55 13.25 12.49
C THR A 413 -17.39 12.87 13.72
N LYS A 414 -18.21 11.82 13.63
CA LYS A 414 -18.92 11.25 14.80
C LYS A 414 -17.97 10.62 15.82
N ASN A 415 -16.81 10.18 15.38
CA ASN A 415 -15.83 9.47 16.21
C ASN A 415 -14.59 10.35 16.55
N ASN A 416 -14.58 11.66 16.25
CA ASN A 416 -13.42 12.57 16.40
C ASN A 416 -12.13 12.10 15.69
N PHE A 417 -12.26 11.50 14.49
CA PHE A 417 -11.16 11.02 13.67
C PHE A 417 -10.65 12.07 12.68
N LEU A 418 -9.33 12.04 12.40
CA LEU A 418 -8.74 12.62 11.20
C LEU A 418 -8.90 11.62 10.03
N PRO A 419 -9.65 11.93 8.96
CA PRO A 419 -9.95 10.98 7.89
C PRO A 419 -8.72 10.54 7.07
N LEU A 420 -7.65 11.34 7.07
CA LEU A 420 -6.47 11.10 6.22
C LEU A 420 -5.49 10.03 6.77
N SER A 421 -5.58 9.66 8.05
CA SER A 421 -4.71 8.64 8.65
C SER A 421 -5.23 7.21 8.46
N ASN A 422 -6.27 7.00 7.65
CA ASN A 422 -6.86 5.66 7.39
C ASN A 422 -6.66 5.16 5.96
N LEU A 423 -5.99 5.92 5.08
CA LEU A 423 -5.65 5.53 3.69
C LEU A 423 -4.58 4.41 3.58
N HIS A 424 -4.44 3.54 4.58
CA HIS A 424 -3.18 2.85 4.87
C HIS A 424 -2.90 1.53 4.12
N ARG A 425 -3.84 0.98 3.34
CA ARG A 425 -3.55 -0.23 2.54
C ARG A 425 -3.41 -0.01 1.04
N LEU A 426 -3.82 1.16 0.54
CA LEU A 426 -3.73 1.53 -0.88
C LEU A 426 -3.06 2.88 -1.10
N ASP A 427 -2.45 3.46 -0.07
CA ASP A 427 -1.46 4.51 -0.26
C ASP A 427 -0.21 3.89 -0.91
N LEU A 428 -0.29 3.65 -2.22
CA LEU A 428 0.89 3.63 -3.08
C LEU A 428 1.70 4.92 -2.87
N GLY A 429 1.06 6.01 -2.44
CA GLY A 429 1.72 7.22 -1.96
C GLY A 429 2.63 7.04 -0.73
N LYS A 430 2.40 6.03 0.13
CA LYS A 430 3.29 5.68 1.25
C LYS A 430 4.38 4.70 0.83
N ILE A 431 4.08 3.82 -0.12
CA ILE A 431 5.09 2.98 -0.80
C ILE A 431 6.15 3.87 -1.48
N PHE A 432 5.77 5.04 -2.01
CA PHE A 432 6.69 6.02 -2.63
C PHE A 432 7.09 7.22 -1.74
N LEU A 433 7.08 7.09 -0.41
CA LEU A 433 7.54 8.18 0.47
C LEU A 433 9.05 8.43 0.31
N PHE A 434 9.39 9.42 -0.51
CA PHE A 434 10.69 10.09 -0.44
C PHE A 434 10.95 10.55 0.99
N HIS A 435 12.09 10.12 1.54
CA HIS A 435 12.57 10.54 2.84
C HIS A 435 12.50 12.07 2.97
N LYS A 436 11.86 12.51 4.05
CA LYS A 436 11.96 13.87 4.58
C LYS A 436 13.43 14.12 4.92
N CYS A 437 14.18 14.77 4.03
CA CYS A 437 15.50 15.29 4.36
C CYS A 437 15.33 16.24 5.56
N LYS A 438 15.81 15.80 6.74
CA LYS A 438 16.06 16.68 7.87
C LYS A 438 17.11 17.69 7.41
N GLU A 439 16.72 18.95 7.28
CA GLU A 439 17.69 20.03 7.40
C GLU A 439 18.24 20.00 8.83
N ASN A 440 19.51 19.59 8.94
CA ASN A 440 20.33 19.93 10.10
C ASN A 440 20.45 21.45 10.16
N GLN A 441 19.69 22.10 11.04
CA GLN A 441 20.11 23.38 11.60
C GLN A 441 20.86 23.09 12.89
N GLY A 442 22.18 23.02 12.76
CA GLY A 442 23.14 23.00 13.84
C GLY A 442 24.33 23.85 13.44
N THR A 443 24.19 25.17 13.62
CA THR A 443 25.14 26.10 14.27
C THR A 443 24.46 27.45 14.39
#